data_AF-D8S339-F1
#
_entry.id   AF-D8S339-F1
#
_cell.length_a   1.000
_cell.length_b   1.000
_cell.length_c   1.000
_cell.angle_alpha   90.00
_cell.angle_beta   90.00
_cell.angle_gamma   90.00
#
_symmetry.space_group_name_H-M   'P 1'
#
loop_
_entity.id
_entity.type
_entity.pdbx_description
1 polymer ?
#
loop_
_entity_poly.entity_id
_entity_poly.type
_entity_poly.pdbx_seq_one_letter_code
_entity_poly.pdbx_strand_id
1 'polypeptide(L)'
;MAELSRQLNKFKQQQQALTDVAVAAAKRSGGGSKKKPPVAPAAPAAPPGGGGGGGAAPSPAPPSISNLTFQNDKEKLQMINQVRRSPTMAQVKRVLDVLLETREALLPDEINNRCFVDVANNKEVFETLKNNVKVSFDGQRFSYKAKHGLKNKAELLVQLRKCTEGMALSELRDAYPGIVSDVQELKASGEIRVMCNSDSQEEILYPDDPRMKIKVDEDIAKLCRSIELPTDFVLVERELQKNGVRPMTNSVLRRERMSLLSAQQGGSKQKKKKKISKRTKYTNIHLPELFKSVPSDVGS
;
A
#
# COMPACT_ATOMS: atom_id res chain seq x y z
N MET A 1 33.75 -11.16 -14.47
CA MET A 1 32.58 -10.93 -15.35
C MET A 1 31.98 -12.22 -15.94
N ALA A 2 32.78 -13.18 -16.45
CA ALA A 2 32.27 -14.42 -17.04
C ALA A 2 31.53 -15.35 -16.06
N GLU A 3 31.95 -15.37 -14.80
CA GLU A 3 31.39 -16.27 -13.78
C GLU A 3 29.99 -15.85 -13.30
N LEU A 4 29.75 -14.55 -13.19
CA LEU A 4 28.43 -13.98 -12.85
C LEU A 4 27.40 -14.25 -13.95
N SER A 5 27.82 -14.12 -15.23
CA SER A 5 27.00 -14.48 -16.40
C SER A 5 26.58 -15.96 -16.36
N ARG A 6 27.53 -16.84 -16.01
CA ARG A 6 27.28 -18.29 -15.90
C ARG A 6 26.31 -18.62 -14.77
N GLN A 7 26.42 -17.94 -13.63
CA GLN A 7 25.48 -18.10 -12.50
C GLN A 7 24.07 -17.61 -12.85
N LEU A 8 23.97 -16.47 -13.54
CA LEU A 8 22.68 -15.89 -13.95
C LEU A 8 21.96 -16.77 -14.98
N ASN A 9 22.71 -17.37 -15.91
CA ASN A 9 22.15 -18.31 -16.88
C ASN A 9 21.69 -19.62 -16.22
N LYS A 10 22.44 -20.16 -15.25
CA LYS A 10 22.01 -21.33 -14.47
C LYS A 10 20.72 -21.05 -13.69
N PHE A 11 20.61 -19.87 -13.09
CA PHE A 11 19.41 -19.48 -12.35
C PHE A 11 18.18 -19.33 -13.25
N LYS A 12 18.33 -18.68 -14.42
CA LYS A 12 17.26 -18.60 -15.42
C LYS A 12 16.81 -19.98 -15.91
N GLN A 13 17.76 -20.87 -16.14
CA GLN A 13 17.47 -22.24 -16.59
C GLN A 13 16.72 -23.05 -15.52
N GLN A 14 17.05 -22.86 -14.23
CA GLN A 14 16.31 -23.46 -13.12
C GLN A 14 14.88 -22.90 -13.01
N GLN A 15 14.68 -21.60 -13.19
CA GLN A 15 13.34 -21.01 -13.17
C GLN A 15 12.45 -21.53 -14.31
N GLN A 16 13.01 -21.71 -15.51
CA GLN A 16 12.28 -22.28 -16.64
C GLN A 16 11.87 -23.72 -16.38
N ALA A 17 12.77 -24.56 -15.85
CA ALA A 17 12.46 -25.95 -15.54
C ALA A 17 11.32 -26.10 -14.51
N LEU A 18 11.27 -25.23 -13.49
CA LEU A 18 10.18 -25.23 -12.50
C LEU A 18 8.84 -24.79 -13.11
N THR A 19 8.88 -23.84 -14.05
CA THR A 19 7.70 -23.37 -14.77
C THR A 19 7.13 -24.46 -15.68
N ASP A 20 8.00 -25.20 -16.38
CA ASP A 20 7.59 -26.30 -17.24
C ASP A 20 6.99 -27.48 -16.45
N VAL A 21 7.53 -27.78 -15.27
CA VAL A 21 6.98 -28.79 -14.36
C VAL A 21 5.59 -28.36 -13.85
N ALA A 22 5.39 -27.08 -13.52
CA ALA A 22 4.10 -26.56 -13.08
C ALA A 22 3.04 -26.63 -14.20
N VAL A 23 3.43 -26.32 -15.45
CA VAL A 23 2.54 -26.41 -16.62
C VAL A 23 2.21 -27.87 -16.95
N ALA A 24 3.19 -28.78 -16.81
CA ALA A 24 2.97 -30.22 -17.01
C ALA A 24 2.07 -30.81 -15.91
N ALA A 25 2.19 -30.36 -14.67
CA ALA A 25 1.31 -30.75 -13.57
C ALA A 25 -0.13 -30.25 -13.79
N ALA A 26 -0.32 -29.02 -14.27
CA ALA A 26 -1.63 -28.49 -14.61
C ALA A 26 -2.33 -29.32 -15.71
N LYS A 27 -1.59 -29.72 -16.75
CA LYS A 27 -2.12 -30.59 -17.83
C LYS A 27 -2.49 -32.00 -17.39
N ARG A 28 -1.89 -32.54 -16.32
CA ARG A 28 -2.19 -33.88 -15.79
C ARG A 28 -3.46 -33.93 -14.92
N SER A 29 -3.99 -32.78 -14.50
CA SER A 29 -5.19 -32.72 -13.64
C SER A 29 -6.54 -32.69 -14.38
N GLY A 30 -6.54 -32.71 -15.72
CA GLY A 30 -7.74 -32.57 -16.56
C GLY A 30 -8.38 -33.85 -17.09
N GLY A 31 -8.30 -35.00 -16.39
CA GLY A 31 -8.83 -36.29 -16.87
C GLY A 31 -9.73 -37.00 -15.86
N GLY A 32 -11.05 -36.77 -15.94
CA GLY A 32 -12.06 -37.48 -15.13
C GLY A 32 -13.44 -37.47 -15.77
N SER A 33 -13.74 -38.51 -16.55
CA SER A 33 -14.97 -38.69 -17.34
C SER A 33 -16.16 -39.24 -16.53
N LYS A 34 -17.40 -38.82 -16.86
CA LYS A 34 -18.63 -39.64 -16.70
C LYS A 34 -19.42 -39.68 -18.02
N LYS A 35 -19.71 -40.90 -18.49
CA LYS A 35 -20.43 -41.30 -19.73
C LYS A 35 -21.97 -41.20 -19.54
N LYS A 36 -22.86 -41.02 -20.53
CA LYS A 36 -23.37 -41.94 -21.62
C LYS A 36 -24.65 -41.26 -22.29
N PRO A 37 -25.33 -41.78 -23.36
CA PRO A 37 -24.98 -42.03 -24.78
C PRO A 37 -26.09 -41.49 -25.79
N PRO A 38 -26.40 -42.08 -26.99
CA PRO A 38 -25.94 -41.62 -28.33
C PRO A 38 -27.05 -41.38 -29.40
N VAL A 39 -26.79 -40.62 -30.49
CA VAL A 39 -27.28 -40.89 -31.89
C VAL A 39 -26.36 -40.14 -32.90
N ALA A 40 -26.02 -40.80 -34.02
CA ALA A 40 -25.13 -40.35 -35.11
C ALA A 40 -25.92 -39.80 -36.34
N PRO A 41 -25.34 -39.67 -37.55
CA PRO A 41 -24.52 -38.53 -38.02
C PRO A 41 -25.01 -37.94 -39.38
N ALA A 42 -24.54 -36.74 -39.76
CA ALA A 42 -24.32 -36.34 -41.16
C ALA A 42 -23.57 -35.01 -41.28
N ALA A 43 -22.49 -35.01 -42.06
CA ALA A 43 -21.76 -33.84 -42.59
C ALA A 43 -22.38 -33.42 -43.96
N PRO A 44 -21.78 -32.57 -44.83
CA PRO A 44 -20.61 -31.69 -44.70
C PRO A 44 -20.80 -30.26 -45.30
N ALA A 45 -19.78 -29.39 -45.19
CA ALA A 45 -19.16 -28.63 -46.31
C ALA A 45 -18.60 -27.24 -45.90
N ALA A 46 -17.29 -27.05 -46.17
CA ALA A 46 -16.55 -25.78 -46.31
C ALA A 46 -16.80 -25.18 -47.74
N PRO A 47 -16.15 -24.10 -48.27
CA PRO A 47 -14.93 -23.36 -47.85
C PRO A 47 -15.01 -21.82 -48.16
N PRO A 48 -13.94 -21.08 -48.58
CA PRO A 48 -12.64 -20.80 -47.96
C PRO A 48 -12.37 -19.28 -47.73
N GLY A 49 -11.34 -18.96 -46.97
CA GLY A 49 -10.63 -17.67 -47.02
C GLY A 49 -9.67 -17.58 -45.82
N GLY A 50 -8.35 -17.50 -45.92
CA GLY A 50 -7.51 -17.04 -47.02
C GLY A 50 -6.74 -15.80 -46.57
N GLY A 51 -5.65 -16.00 -45.82
CA GLY A 51 -4.50 -15.08 -45.79
C GLY A 51 -4.50 -13.89 -44.82
N GLY A 52 -3.66 -13.99 -43.78
CA GLY A 52 -2.45 -13.14 -43.69
C GLY A 52 -2.50 -11.82 -42.91
N GLY A 53 -1.57 -11.70 -41.95
CA GLY A 53 -1.08 -10.43 -41.36
C GLY A 53 -1.73 -10.11 -40.01
N GLY A 54 -1.07 -10.16 -38.85
CA GLY A 54 0.28 -9.67 -38.56
C GLY A 54 0.15 -8.28 -37.92
N GLY A 55 0.04 -8.22 -36.59
CA GLY A 55 -0.01 -6.96 -35.84
C GLY A 55 -0.32 -7.16 -34.36
N ALA A 56 0.72 -7.19 -33.55
CA ALA A 56 0.62 -7.13 -32.09
C ALA A 56 0.12 -5.73 -31.66
N ALA A 57 -0.88 -5.69 -30.79
CA ALA A 57 -1.28 -4.49 -30.05
C ALA A 57 -1.82 -4.88 -28.65
N PRO A 58 -1.70 -3.98 -27.67
CA PRO A 58 -1.53 -4.30 -26.26
C PRO A 58 -2.84 -4.60 -25.54
N SER A 59 -2.74 -5.31 -24.41
CA SER A 59 -3.84 -5.57 -23.48
C SER A 59 -4.66 -4.29 -23.18
N PRO A 60 -6.00 -4.32 -23.27
CA PRO A 60 -6.81 -3.16 -22.95
C PRO A 60 -6.85 -2.95 -21.43
N ALA A 61 -6.56 -1.71 -21.02
CA ALA A 61 -6.93 -1.18 -19.71
C ALA A 61 -8.45 -1.29 -19.51
N PRO A 62 -8.96 -1.37 -18.25
CA PRO A 62 -10.38 -1.48 -18.00
C PRO A 62 -11.13 -0.25 -18.57
N PRO A 63 -12.30 -0.42 -19.19
CA PRO A 63 -13.04 0.67 -19.81
C PRO A 63 -13.60 1.62 -18.75
N SER A 64 -13.28 2.91 -18.88
CA SER A 64 -13.92 4.00 -18.13
C SER A 64 -15.43 4.02 -18.41
N ILE A 65 -16.22 4.27 -17.37
CA ILE A 65 -17.67 4.05 -17.31
C ILE A 65 -18.45 5.13 -18.10
N SER A 66 -17.76 6.18 -18.56
CA SER A 66 -18.37 7.46 -18.91
C SER A 66 -19.12 7.52 -20.24
N ASN A 67 -19.03 6.51 -21.13
CA ASN A 67 -19.71 6.54 -22.44
C ASN A 67 -20.04 5.12 -22.94
N LEU A 68 -21.11 4.51 -22.42
CA LEU A 68 -21.63 3.23 -22.92
C LEU A 68 -22.76 3.48 -23.93
N THR A 69 -22.40 3.89 -25.16
CA THR A 69 -23.29 3.83 -26.31
C THR A 69 -23.30 2.40 -26.85
N PHE A 70 -24.39 1.68 -26.64
CA PHE A 70 -24.56 0.32 -27.17
C PHE A 70 -25.08 0.41 -28.61
N GLN A 71 -24.41 -0.30 -29.53
CA GLN A 71 -24.87 -0.42 -30.91
C GLN A 71 -25.98 -1.47 -31.06
N ASN A 72 -26.18 -2.34 -30.06
CA ASN A 72 -27.11 -3.48 -30.12
C ASN A 72 -27.75 -3.78 -28.75
N ASP A 73 -29.08 -3.94 -28.72
CA ASP A 73 -29.84 -4.23 -27.50
C ASP A 73 -29.45 -5.58 -26.86
N LYS A 74 -29.02 -6.55 -27.68
CA LYS A 74 -28.54 -7.85 -27.19
C LYS A 74 -27.25 -7.73 -26.38
N GLU A 75 -26.34 -6.86 -26.80
CA GLU A 75 -25.07 -6.63 -26.11
C GLU A 75 -25.27 -5.91 -24.78
N LYS A 76 -26.18 -4.94 -24.76
CA LYS A 76 -26.61 -4.27 -23.53
C LYS A 76 -27.17 -5.26 -22.51
N LEU A 77 -28.05 -6.17 -22.94
CA LEU A 77 -28.63 -7.20 -22.08
C LEU A 77 -27.59 -8.21 -21.58
N GLN A 78 -26.63 -8.59 -22.41
CA GLN A 78 -25.52 -9.47 -21.99
C GLN A 78 -24.66 -8.79 -20.92
N MET A 79 -24.32 -7.50 -21.11
CA MET A 79 -23.55 -6.73 -20.14
C MET A 79 -24.29 -6.58 -18.81
N ILE A 80 -25.59 -6.26 -18.84
CA ILE A 80 -26.43 -6.19 -17.64
C ILE A 80 -26.40 -7.52 -16.88
N ASN A 81 -26.59 -8.64 -17.58
CA ASN A 81 -26.56 -9.96 -16.94
C ASN A 81 -25.17 -10.30 -16.38
N GLN A 82 -24.10 -9.93 -17.07
CA GLN A 82 -22.73 -10.13 -16.60
C GLN A 82 -22.46 -9.31 -15.32
N VAL A 83 -22.91 -8.06 -15.28
CA VAL A 83 -22.79 -7.20 -14.10
C VAL A 83 -23.60 -7.76 -12.93
N ARG A 84 -24.84 -8.19 -13.15
CA ARG A 84 -25.71 -8.73 -12.09
C ARG A 84 -25.26 -10.09 -11.57
N ARG A 85 -24.56 -10.88 -12.38
CA ARG A 85 -23.91 -12.14 -11.97
C ARG A 85 -22.57 -11.95 -11.27
N SER A 86 -22.01 -10.75 -11.32
CA SER A 86 -20.75 -10.45 -10.64
C SER A 86 -20.93 -10.47 -9.11
N PRO A 87 -19.88 -10.80 -8.34
CA PRO A 87 -19.98 -10.87 -6.89
C PRO A 87 -20.39 -9.53 -6.27
N THR A 88 -21.08 -9.56 -5.13
CA THR A 88 -21.63 -8.39 -4.43
C THR A 88 -20.62 -7.24 -4.30
N MET A 89 -19.37 -7.55 -3.91
CA MET A 89 -18.32 -6.53 -3.76
C MET A 89 -17.90 -5.88 -5.09
N ALA A 90 -17.96 -6.59 -6.21
CA ALA A 90 -17.65 -6.02 -7.53
C ALA A 90 -18.77 -5.07 -7.99
N GLN A 91 -20.02 -5.39 -7.66
CA GLN A 91 -21.15 -4.49 -7.90
C GLN A 91 -21.02 -3.22 -7.06
N VAL A 92 -20.72 -3.36 -5.76
CA VAL A 92 -20.46 -2.23 -4.84
C VAL A 92 -19.33 -1.34 -5.35
N LYS A 93 -18.22 -1.93 -5.80
CA LYS A 93 -17.09 -1.17 -6.37
C LYS A 93 -17.52 -0.36 -7.60
N ARG A 94 -18.29 -0.95 -8.53
CA ARG A 94 -18.79 -0.20 -9.70
C ARG A 94 -19.65 0.98 -9.31
N VAL A 95 -20.54 0.81 -8.32
CA VAL A 95 -21.37 1.91 -7.80
C VAL A 95 -20.48 3.00 -7.19
N LEU A 96 -19.48 2.63 -6.40
CA LEU A 96 -18.52 3.56 -5.81
C LEU A 96 -17.74 4.35 -6.88
N ASP A 97 -17.27 3.67 -7.93
CA ASP A 97 -16.54 4.29 -9.03
C ASP A 97 -17.43 5.35 -9.72
N VAL A 98 -18.71 5.05 -9.98
CA VAL A 98 -19.68 6.02 -10.55
C VAL A 98 -19.95 7.19 -9.60
N LEU A 99 -20.14 6.93 -8.31
CA LEU A 99 -20.35 8.00 -7.32
C LEU A 99 -19.11 8.90 -7.20
N LEU A 100 -17.91 8.33 -7.32
CA LEU A 100 -16.64 9.06 -7.31
C LEU A 100 -16.45 9.92 -8.56
N GLU A 101 -16.80 9.41 -9.74
CA GLU A 101 -16.73 10.13 -11.01
C GLU A 101 -17.74 11.28 -11.07
N THR A 102 -18.96 11.03 -10.60
CA THR A 102 -20.08 11.97 -10.76
C THR A 102 -20.15 13.00 -9.64
N ARG A 103 -19.66 12.66 -8.44
CA ARG A 103 -19.66 13.53 -7.24
C ARG A 103 -21.05 14.06 -6.85
N GLU A 104 -22.11 13.39 -7.31
CA GLU A 104 -23.51 13.78 -7.10
C GLU A 104 -24.25 12.74 -6.25
N ALA A 105 -25.39 13.15 -5.69
CA ALA A 105 -26.29 12.28 -4.94
C ALA A 105 -27.28 11.59 -5.89
N LEU A 106 -27.01 10.31 -6.19
CA LEU A 106 -27.77 9.53 -7.16
C LEU A 106 -28.86 8.68 -6.50
N LEU A 107 -29.99 8.53 -7.18
CA LEU A 107 -31.02 7.56 -6.80
C LEU A 107 -30.58 6.13 -7.17
N PRO A 108 -31.12 5.10 -6.47
CA PRO A 108 -30.92 3.70 -6.84
C PRO A 108 -31.23 3.41 -8.33
N ASP A 109 -32.25 4.06 -8.88
CA ASP A 109 -32.65 3.89 -10.29
C ASP A 109 -31.64 4.53 -11.26
N GLU A 110 -31.12 5.71 -10.92
CA GLU A 110 -30.08 6.39 -11.70
C GLU A 110 -28.76 5.58 -11.69
N ILE A 111 -28.44 4.97 -10.54
CA ILE A 111 -27.30 4.05 -10.41
C ILE A 111 -27.50 2.84 -11.31
N ASN A 112 -28.70 2.23 -11.31
CA ASN A 112 -29.00 1.11 -12.20
C ASN A 112 -28.89 1.50 -13.69
N ASN A 113 -29.28 2.73 -14.05
CA ASN A 113 -29.14 3.22 -15.42
C ASN A 113 -27.67 3.44 -15.83
N ARG A 114 -26.81 3.92 -14.91
CA ARG A 114 -25.40 4.21 -15.21
C ARG A 114 -24.49 2.99 -15.13
N CYS A 115 -24.66 2.12 -14.13
CA CYS A 115 -23.79 0.96 -13.94
C CYS A 115 -24.47 -0.42 -14.03
N PHE A 116 -25.76 -0.48 -14.36
CA PHE A 116 -26.53 -1.74 -14.50
C PHE A 116 -26.59 -2.61 -13.25
N VAL A 117 -26.25 -2.03 -12.11
CA VAL A 117 -26.34 -2.65 -10.78
C VAL A 117 -27.71 -2.32 -10.19
N ASP A 118 -28.48 -3.36 -9.89
CA ASP A 118 -29.80 -3.22 -9.29
C ASP A 118 -29.67 -3.12 -7.76
N VAL A 119 -29.51 -1.88 -7.28
CA VAL A 119 -29.37 -1.58 -5.84
C VAL A 119 -30.70 -1.68 -5.10
N ALA A 120 -31.84 -1.50 -5.79
CA ALA A 120 -33.16 -1.54 -5.17
C ALA A 120 -33.60 -2.97 -4.83
N ASN A 121 -33.39 -3.92 -5.75
CA ASN A 121 -33.79 -5.31 -5.54
C ASN A 121 -32.73 -6.12 -4.78
N ASN A 122 -31.46 -5.73 -4.84
CA ASN A 122 -30.38 -6.44 -4.16
C ASN A 122 -30.10 -5.88 -2.75
N LYS A 123 -30.76 -6.48 -1.75
CA LYS A 123 -30.62 -6.11 -0.33
C LYS A 123 -29.16 -6.17 0.16
N GLU A 124 -28.37 -7.14 -0.31
CA GLU A 124 -26.97 -7.29 0.13
C GLU A 124 -26.11 -6.12 -0.34
N VAL A 125 -26.28 -5.69 -1.59
CA VAL A 125 -25.55 -4.54 -2.14
C VAL A 125 -25.97 -3.26 -1.42
N PHE A 126 -27.27 -3.09 -1.17
CA PHE A 126 -27.81 -1.94 -0.45
C PHE A 126 -27.22 -1.82 0.96
N GLU A 127 -27.26 -2.90 1.75
CA GLU A 127 -26.71 -2.91 3.11
C GLU A 127 -25.18 -2.71 3.11
N THR A 128 -24.47 -3.33 2.16
CA THR A 128 -23.01 -3.16 2.04
C THR A 128 -22.63 -1.73 1.67
N LEU A 129 -23.39 -1.06 0.80
CA LEU A 129 -23.19 0.35 0.47
C LEU A 129 -23.48 1.25 1.66
N LYS A 130 -24.58 1.01 2.38
CA LYS A 130 -24.97 1.79 3.56
C LYS A 130 -23.95 1.69 4.69
N ASN A 131 -23.33 0.54 4.87
CA ASN A 131 -22.29 0.32 5.89
C ASN A 131 -20.90 0.81 5.44
N ASN A 132 -20.73 1.26 4.20
CA ASN A 132 -19.44 1.67 3.68
C ASN A 132 -19.05 3.08 4.12
N VAL A 133 -17.83 3.25 4.63
CA VAL A 133 -17.29 4.56 5.07
C VAL A 133 -17.16 5.61 3.96
N LYS A 134 -17.07 5.18 2.69
CA LYS A 134 -16.96 6.04 1.51
C LYS A 134 -18.32 6.42 0.90
N VAL A 135 -19.44 5.99 1.48
CA VAL A 135 -20.79 6.28 0.99
C VAL A 135 -21.59 6.96 2.07
N SER A 136 -22.36 7.97 1.70
CA SER A 136 -23.39 8.56 2.55
C SER A 136 -24.76 8.30 1.94
N PHE A 137 -25.67 7.79 2.75
CA PHE A 137 -27.05 7.49 2.36
C PHE A 137 -28.02 8.39 3.11
N ASP A 138 -28.81 9.17 2.36
CA ASP A 138 -29.75 10.16 2.90
C ASP A 138 -31.20 9.63 2.95
N GLY A 139 -31.37 8.31 3.07
CA GLY A 139 -32.68 7.65 3.05
C GLY A 139 -33.26 7.41 1.66
N GLN A 140 -32.89 8.23 0.66
CA GLN A 140 -33.30 8.04 -0.74
C GLN A 140 -32.15 8.03 -1.74
N ARG A 141 -31.08 8.79 -1.47
CA ARG A 141 -29.96 8.98 -2.41
C ARG A 141 -28.65 8.47 -1.81
N PHE A 142 -27.79 7.97 -2.68
CA PHE A 142 -26.41 7.62 -2.36
C PHE A 142 -25.48 8.71 -2.88
N SER A 143 -24.57 9.17 -2.03
CA SER A 143 -23.54 10.15 -2.39
C SER A 143 -22.15 9.64 -1.96
N TYR A 144 -21.11 10.06 -2.69
CA TYR A 144 -19.74 9.74 -2.32
C TYR A 144 -19.29 10.58 -1.13
N LYS A 145 -18.78 9.92 -0.09
CA LYS A 145 -18.20 10.55 1.09
C LYS A 145 -16.68 10.44 1.05
N ALA A 146 -16.02 11.52 0.65
CA ALA A 146 -14.57 11.63 0.76
C ALA A 146 -14.15 11.65 2.24
N LYS A 147 -12.96 11.14 2.55
CA LYS A 147 -12.41 11.14 3.91
C LYS A 147 -12.26 12.57 4.44
N HIS A 148 -11.85 13.48 3.56
CA HIS A 148 -11.79 14.91 3.81
C HIS A 148 -12.75 15.62 2.85
N GLY A 149 -13.70 16.40 3.40
CA GLY A 149 -14.72 17.11 2.63
C GLY A 149 -14.19 18.37 1.94
N LEU A 150 -13.00 18.31 1.34
CA LEU A 150 -12.35 19.45 0.69
C LEU A 150 -12.89 19.60 -0.73
N LYS A 151 -13.25 20.83 -1.09
CA LYS A 151 -13.73 21.17 -2.44
C LYS A 151 -12.73 22.02 -3.21
N ASN A 152 -11.92 22.80 -2.50
CA ASN A 152 -11.04 23.82 -3.07
C ASN A 152 -9.63 23.81 -2.48
N LYS A 153 -8.66 24.33 -3.25
CA LYS A 153 -7.27 24.61 -2.82
C LYS A 153 -7.17 25.38 -1.50
N ALA A 154 -8.02 26.39 -1.31
CA ALA A 154 -8.03 27.21 -0.09
C ALA A 154 -8.46 26.40 1.15
N GLU A 155 -9.45 25.52 1.01
CA GLU A 155 -9.91 24.65 2.10
C GLU A 155 -8.83 23.64 2.47
N LEU A 156 -8.09 23.11 1.48
CA LEU A 156 -6.96 22.22 1.72
C LEU A 156 -5.90 22.89 2.61
N LEU A 157 -5.55 24.15 2.34
CA LEU A 157 -4.58 24.89 3.16
C LEU A 157 -5.08 25.13 4.58
N VAL A 158 -6.35 25.50 4.74
CA VAL A 158 -6.95 25.69 6.07
C VAL A 158 -6.95 24.38 6.85
N GLN A 159 -7.28 23.27 6.20
CA GLN A 159 -7.28 21.95 6.82
C GLN A 159 -5.86 21.52 7.21
N LEU A 160 -4.88 21.75 6.34
CA LEU A 160 -3.49 21.40 6.60
C LEU A 160 -2.88 22.19 7.75
N ARG A 161 -3.27 23.47 7.91
CA ARG A 161 -2.87 24.28 9.08
C ARG A 161 -3.48 23.80 10.39
N LYS A 162 -4.64 23.14 10.34
CA LYS A 162 -5.27 22.53 11.54
C LYS A 162 -4.61 21.19 11.89
N CYS A 163 -4.19 20.42 10.88
CA CYS A 163 -3.58 19.11 11.06
C CYS A 163 -2.06 19.20 11.15
N THR A 164 -1.53 19.37 12.36
CA THR A 164 -0.07 19.43 12.61
C THR A 164 0.66 18.11 12.34
N GLU A 165 -0.04 16.99 12.35
CA GLU A 165 0.51 15.64 12.09
C GLU A 165 0.78 15.37 10.60
N GLY A 166 0.29 16.25 9.72
CA GLY A 166 0.35 16.10 8.27
C GLY A 166 -0.82 15.28 7.71
N MET A 167 -0.99 15.31 6.39
CA MET A 167 -2.03 14.58 5.69
C MET A 167 -1.44 13.77 4.53
N ALA A 168 -1.82 12.51 4.40
CA ALA A 168 -1.35 11.68 3.29
C ALA A 168 -2.04 12.06 1.97
N LEU A 169 -1.27 12.16 0.89
CA LEU A 169 -1.79 12.48 -0.45
C LEU A 169 -2.81 11.43 -0.91
N SER A 170 -2.61 10.16 -0.57
CA SER A 170 -3.54 9.07 -0.89
C SER A 170 -4.97 9.32 -0.40
N GLU A 171 -5.12 9.93 0.78
CA GLU A 171 -6.42 10.26 1.36
C GLU A 171 -7.06 11.50 0.70
N LEU A 172 -6.21 12.37 0.19
CA LEU A 172 -6.61 13.62 -0.45
C LEU A 172 -6.99 13.41 -1.92
N ARG A 173 -6.40 12.43 -2.61
CA ARG A 173 -6.73 12.12 -4.03
C ARG A 173 -8.23 11.98 -4.28
N ASP A 174 -8.96 11.45 -3.31
CA ASP A 174 -10.40 11.25 -3.39
C ASP A 174 -11.22 12.50 -3.02
N ALA A 175 -10.62 13.63 -2.62
CA ALA A 175 -11.35 14.81 -2.16
C ALA A 175 -12.03 15.58 -3.30
N TYR A 176 -11.27 16.06 -4.29
CA TYR A 176 -11.80 16.78 -5.45
C TYR A 176 -10.91 16.59 -6.69
N PRO A 177 -11.47 16.74 -7.91
CA PRO A 177 -10.69 16.62 -9.15
C PRO A 177 -9.65 17.74 -9.24
N GLY A 178 -8.40 17.39 -9.56
CA GLY A 178 -7.31 18.36 -9.72
C GLY A 178 -6.42 18.54 -8.49
N ILE A 179 -6.70 17.86 -7.37
CA ILE A 179 -5.90 18.02 -6.15
C ILE A 179 -4.41 17.76 -6.33
N VAL A 180 -4.01 16.85 -7.22
CA VAL A 180 -2.59 16.58 -7.49
C VAL A 180 -1.91 17.81 -8.12
N SER A 181 -2.61 18.50 -9.01
CA SER A 181 -2.14 19.76 -9.62
C SER A 181 -2.04 20.85 -8.55
N ASP A 182 -3.10 21.02 -7.76
CA ASP A 182 -3.14 22.04 -6.70
C ASP A 182 -2.05 21.82 -5.66
N VAL A 183 -1.79 20.57 -5.26
CA VAL A 183 -0.69 20.23 -4.34
C VAL A 183 0.66 20.55 -4.96
N GLN A 184 0.85 20.29 -6.26
CA GLN A 184 2.08 20.66 -6.95
C GLN A 184 2.27 22.18 -7.01
N GLU A 185 1.20 22.96 -7.24
CA GLU A 185 1.24 24.42 -7.18
C GLU A 185 1.53 24.95 -5.76
N LEU A 186 0.94 24.32 -4.73
CA LEU A 186 1.17 24.67 -3.33
C LEU A 186 2.60 24.33 -2.87
N LYS A 187 3.17 23.25 -3.43
CA LYS A 187 4.58 22.91 -3.26
C LYS A 187 5.49 23.93 -3.96
N ALA A 188 5.16 24.33 -5.19
CA ALA A 188 5.95 25.29 -5.96
C ALA A 188 5.92 26.70 -5.36
N SER A 189 4.78 27.13 -4.83
CA SER A 189 4.65 28.38 -4.06
C SER A 189 5.30 28.32 -2.67
N GLY A 190 5.66 27.12 -2.20
CA GLY A 190 6.24 26.91 -0.88
C GLY A 190 5.25 27.25 0.24
N GLU A 191 3.97 26.95 0.05
CA GLU A 191 2.94 27.02 1.10
C GLU A 191 2.78 25.67 1.80
N ILE A 192 3.14 24.58 1.12
CA ILE A 192 3.10 23.21 1.61
C ILE A 192 4.46 22.55 1.43
N ARG A 193 4.87 21.78 2.43
CA ARG A 193 6.02 20.87 2.34
C ARG A 193 5.53 19.44 2.16
N VAL A 194 6.03 18.75 1.14
CA VAL A 194 5.71 17.34 0.89
C VAL A 194 6.91 16.49 1.28
N MET A 195 6.70 15.49 2.12
CA MET A 195 7.71 14.52 2.54
C MET A 195 7.27 13.12 2.12
N CYS A 196 8.17 12.36 1.50
CA CYS A 196 7.90 10.96 1.16
C CYS A 196 8.39 10.06 2.29
N ASN A 197 7.54 9.17 2.78
CA ASN A 197 7.99 8.10 3.67
C ASN A 197 8.87 7.14 2.85
N SER A 198 10.10 6.86 3.31
CA SER A 198 11.03 5.95 2.62
C SER A 198 10.48 4.54 2.48
N ASP A 199 9.68 4.10 3.46
CA ASP A 199 9.21 2.71 3.55
C ASP A 199 7.91 2.51 2.78
N SER A 200 6.96 3.44 2.90
CA SER A 200 5.63 3.34 2.28
C SER A 200 5.51 4.05 0.94
N GLN A 201 6.50 4.88 0.56
CA GLN A 201 6.43 5.79 -0.60
C GLN A 201 5.21 6.73 -0.59
N GLU A 202 4.55 6.86 0.56
CA GLU A 202 3.42 7.77 0.73
C GLU A 202 3.92 9.20 0.88
N GLU A 203 3.33 10.09 0.10
CA GLU A 203 3.59 11.53 0.16
C GLU A 203 2.72 12.14 1.25
N ILE A 204 3.35 12.65 2.31
CA ILE A 204 2.68 13.33 3.42
C ILE A 204 2.88 14.84 3.25
N LEU A 205 1.77 15.57 3.27
CA LEU A 205 1.72 17.01 3.17
C LEU A 205 1.78 17.61 4.57
N TYR A 206 2.60 18.64 4.73
CA TYR A 206 2.75 19.44 5.93
C TYR A 206 2.57 20.92 5.62
N PRO A 207 1.98 21.72 6.53
CA PRO A 207 1.94 23.16 6.35
C PRO A 207 3.36 23.74 6.41
N ASP A 208 3.74 24.59 5.46
CA ASP A 208 5.02 25.30 5.52
C ASP A 208 4.82 26.64 6.25
N ASP A 209 5.55 26.86 7.33
CA ASP A 209 5.50 28.15 8.04
C ASP A 209 6.43 29.15 7.33
N PRO A 210 5.92 30.29 6.80
CA PRO A 210 6.75 31.29 6.16
C PRO A 210 7.84 31.86 7.07
N ARG A 211 7.70 31.75 8.40
CA ARG A 211 8.72 32.15 9.38
C ARG A 211 9.99 31.29 9.32
N MET A 212 9.91 30.09 8.74
CA MET A 212 11.00 29.12 8.68
C MET A 212 11.77 29.16 7.35
N LYS A 213 11.47 30.11 6.45
CA LYS A 213 12.16 30.26 5.16
C LYS A 213 13.53 30.92 5.34
N ILE A 214 14.51 30.13 5.79
CA ILE A 214 15.92 30.53 5.87
C ILE A 214 16.59 30.12 4.56
N LYS A 215 17.02 31.10 3.77
CA LYS A 215 17.87 30.86 2.60
C LYS A 215 19.30 30.66 3.10
N VAL A 216 19.87 29.49 2.83
CA VAL A 216 21.27 29.17 3.15
C VAL A 216 21.97 28.86 1.83
N ASP A 217 23.09 29.52 1.58
CA ASP A 217 23.90 29.28 0.39
C ASP A 217 24.48 27.86 0.40
N GLU A 218 24.65 27.26 -0.78
CA GLU A 218 25.16 25.89 -0.88
C GLU A 218 26.54 25.72 -0.23
N ASP A 219 27.38 26.74 -0.30
CA ASP A 219 28.75 26.69 0.24
C ASP A 219 28.74 26.67 1.77
N ILE A 220 27.82 27.41 2.39
CA ILE A 220 27.59 27.37 3.85
C ILE A 220 27.03 26.00 4.24
N ALA A 221 26.08 25.47 3.47
CA ALA A 221 25.52 24.14 3.72
C ALA A 221 26.57 23.02 3.59
N LYS A 222 27.49 23.12 2.61
CA LYS A 222 28.62 22.20 2.45
C LYS A 222 29.59 22.32 3.61
N LEU A 223 29.95 23.54 4.01
CA LEU A 223 30.82 23.80 5.16
C LEU A 223 30.25 23.18 6.44
N CYS A 224 28.97 23.43 6.74
CA CYS A 224 28.29 22.86 7.91
C CYS A 224 28.29 21.33 7.90
N ARG A 225 28.17 20.68 6.75
CA ARG A 225 28.22 19.21 6.63
C ARG A 225 29.64 18.65 6.71
N SER A 226 30.64 19.40 6.28
CA SER A 226 32.05 18.98 6.36
C SER A 226 32.64 19.05 7.77
N ILE A 227 32.01 19.82 8.66
CA ILE A 227 32.43 19.89 10.06
C ILE A 227 31.93 18.62 10.76
N GLU A 228 32.84 17.69 11.03
CA GLU A 228 32.54 16.51 11.83
C GLU A 228 32.28 16.92 13.28
N LEU A 229 31.09 16.63 13.79
CA LEU A 229 30.75 16.86 15.19
C LEU A 229 31.49 15.81 16.05
N PRO A 230 32.30 16.22 17.04
CA PRO A 230 33.00 15.26 17.89
C PRO A 230 32.01 14.37 18.65
N THR A 231 32.27 13.06 18.66
CA THR A 231 31.48 12.09 19.42
C THR A 231 31.52 12.36 20.93
N ASP A 232 32.64 12.92 21.42
CA ASP A 232 32.85 13.26 22.82
C ASP A 232 32.59 14.74 23.13
N PHE A 233 31.37 15.02 23.63
CA PHE A 233 30.92 16.35 24.02
C PHE A 233 31.75 17.01 25.15
N VAL A 234 32.52 16.24 25.93
CA VAL A 234 33.41 16.78 26.98
C VAL A 234 34.58 17.56 26.38
N LEU A 235 35.10 17.13 25.22
CA LEU A 235 36.17 17.84 24.52
C LEU A 235 35.62 19.12 23.89
N VAL A 236 34.42 19.05 23.31
CA VAL A 236 33.70 20.22 22.77
C VAL A 236 33.48 21.27 23.87
N GLU A 237 33.03 20.88 25.07
CA GLU A 237 32.84 21.81 26.18
C GLU A 237 34.14 22.46 26.65
N ARG A 238 35.25 21.71 26.67
CA ARG A 238 36.57 22.27 27.00
C ARG A 238 37.04 23.27 25.95
N GLU A 239 36.82 22.97 24.67
CA GLU A 239 37.18 23.89 23.57
C GLU A 239 36.31 25.14 23.56
N LEU A 240 35.00 25.01 23.84
CA LEU A 240 34.11 26.15 24.03
C LEU A 240 34.56 27.04 25.20
N GLN A 241 34.93 26.44 26.34
CA GLN A 241 35.46 27.17 27.49
C GLN A 241 36.80 27.86 27.19
N LYS A 242 37.71 27.20 26.47
CA LYS A 242 38.97 27.80 26.00
C LYS A 242 38.73 29.00 25.09
N ASN A 243 37.70 28.94 24.26
CA ASN A 243 37.28 30.04 23.38
C ASN A 243 36.37 31.07 24.07
N GLY A 244 36.21 31.00 25.39
CA GLY A 244 35.44 31.97 26.19
C GLY A 244 33.92 31.85 26.10
N VAL A 245 33.39 30.84 25.41
CA VAL A 245 31.96 30.56 25.33
C VAL A 245 31.56 29.68 26.51
N ARG A 246 30.59 30.11 27.32
CA ARG A 246 30.08 29.29 28.43
C ARG A 246 29.23 28.15 27.85
N PRO A 247 29.63 26.87 28.01
CA PRO A 247 28.82 25.77 27.52
C PRO A 247 27.51 25.70 28.31
N MET A 248 26.39 25.51 27.59
CA MET A 248 25.04 25.41 28.17
C MET A 248 24.85 24.09 28.95
N THR A 249 25.67 23.09 28.65
CA THR A 249 25.66 21.76 29.27
C THR A 249 26.98 21.56 30.01
N ASN A 250 26.94 20.82 31.13
CA ASN A 250 28.13 20.31 31.78
C ASN A 250 28.10 18.78 31.68
N SER A 251 28.70 18.27 30.60
CA SER A 251 28.70 16.86 30.23
C SER A 251 29.40 15.99 31.26
N VAL A 252 30.37 16.54 32.00
CA VAL A 252 31.04 15.86 33.12
C VAL A 252 30.06 15.63 34.27
N LEU A 253 29.40 16.69 34.75
CA LEU A 253 28.37 16.57 35.80
C LEU A 253 27.21 15.67 35.38
N ARG A 254 26.81 15.72 34.10
CA ARG A 254 25.75 14.85 33.56
C ARG A 254 26.16 13.38 33.53
N ARG A 255 27.40 13.09 33.11
CA ARG A 255 27.95 11.72 33.03
C ARG A 255 28.12 11.13 34.42
N GLU A 256 28.61 11.93 35.38
CA GLU A 256 28.68 11.57 36.79
C GLU A 256 27.29 11.29 37.37
N ARG A 257 26.30 12.16 37.11
CA ARG A 257 24.92 11.97 37.56
C ARG A 257 24.29 10.69 36.98
N MET A 258 24.50 10.40 35.69
CA MET A 258 24.03 9.16 35.08
C MET A 258 24.76 7.92 35.62
N SER A 259 26.06 8.02 35.92
CA SER A 259 26.81 6.93 36.55
C SER A 259 26.35 6.67 37.98
N LEU A 260 25.99 7.72 38.74
CA LEU A 260 25.43 7.59 40.08
C LEU A 260 24.01 7.01 40.05
N LEU A 261 23.18 7.43 39.09
CA LEU A 261 21.84 6.88 38.86
C LEU A 261 21.90 5.41 38.40
N SER A 262 22.86 5.04 37.55
CA SER A 262 23.06 3.65 37.11
C SER A 262 23.66 2.78 38.23
N ALA A 263 24.53 3.35 39.08
CA ALA A 263 25.06 2.67 40.27
C ALA A 263 23.97 2.47 41.34
N GLN A 264 23.06 3.42 41.53
CA GLN A 264 21.89 3.25 42.40
C GLN A 264 20.87 2.24 41.85
N GLN A 265 20.76 2.10 40.52
CA GLN A 265 19.99 1.02 39.87
C GLN A 265 20.78 -0.30 39.75
N GLY A 266 22.08 -0.27 40.08
CA GLY A 266 23.03 -1.38 40.04
C GLY A 266 22.99 -2.29 41.28
N GLY A 267 21.97 -2.17 42.13
CA GLY A 267 21.54 -3.27 42.99
C GLY A 267 21.13 -4.44 42.10
N SER A 268 22.04 -5.38 41.88
CA SER A 268 21.89 -6.52 40.99
C SER A 268 20.55 -7.24 41.19
N LYS A 269 19.56 -6.92 40.35
CA LYS A 269 18.53 -7.90 39.99
C LYS A 269 19.24 -8.91 39.10
N GLN A 270 19.95 -9.86 39.75
CA GLN A 270 20.27 -11.12 39.13
C GLN A 270 19.00 -11.57 38.41
N LYS A 271 19.05 -11.68 37.08
CA LYS A 271 18.03 -12.40 36.32
C LYS A 271 18.02 -13.80 36.92
N LYS A 272 17.11 -14.06 37.88
CA LYS A 272 16.84 -15.42 38.33
C LYS A 272 16.48 -16.19 37.07
N LYS A 273 17.37 -17.07 36.62
CA LYS A 273 17.07 -18.07 35.59
C LYS A 273 15.78 -18.73 36.07
N LYS A 274 14.66 -18.47 35.39
CA LYS A 274 13.38 -19.14 35.68
C LYS A 274 13.64 -20.62 35.45
N LYS A 275 13.88 -21.37 36.53
CA LYS A 275 13.88 -22.83 36.48
C LYS A 275 12.48 -23.22 36.02
N ILE A 276 12.40 -23.88 34.87
CA ILE A 276 11.17 -24.48 34.37
C ILE A 276 10.67 -25.42 35.48
N SER A 277 9.55 -25.06 36.10
CA SER A 277 8.90 -25.90 37.10
C SER A 277 8.34 -27.15 36.41
N LYS A 278 8.39 -28.29 37.11
CA LYS A 278 7.91 -29.62 36.69
C LYS A 278 6.43 -29.67 36.24
N ARG A 279 5.72 -28.54 36.29
CA ARG A 279 4.32 -28.36 35.87
C ARG A 279 4.15 -27.73 34.48
N THR A 280 5.24 -27.34 33.82
CA THR A 280 5.18 -26.78 32.45
C THR A 280 5.03 -27.93 31.46
N LYS A 281 3.79 -28.23 31.06
CA LYS A 281 3.50 -29.26 30.05
C LYS A 281 3.94 -28.74 28.67
N TYR A 282 5.04 -29.28 28.15
CA TYR A 282 5.39 -29.10 26.75
C TYR A 282 4.44 -29.96 25.91
N THR A 283 3.85 -29.37 24.87
CA THR A 283 2.98 -30.10 23.92
C THR A 283 3.76 -30.89 22.87
N ASN A 284 5.09 -30.76 22.86
CA ASN A 284 6.02 -31.43 21.93
C ASN A 284 6.71 -32.65 22.55
N ILE A 285 5.96 -33.53 23.23
CA ILE A 285 6.49 -34.75 23.88
C ILE A 285 6.89 -35.84 22.86
N HIS A 286 6.46 -35.72 21.61
CA HIS A 286 6.62 -36.75 20.57
C HIS A 286 7.80 -36.52 19.60
N LEU A 287 8.65 -35.51 19.85
CA LEU A 287 9.81 -35.19 18.99
C LEU A 287 11.12 -35.12 19.81
N PRO A 288 11.62 -36.26 20.32
CA PRO A 288 12.83 -36.30 21.15
C PRO A 288 14.13 -36.00 20.38
N GLU A 289 14.11 -36.08 19.04
CA GLU A 289 15.28 -35.86 18.17
C GLU A 289 15.75 -34.39 18.16
N LEU A 290 14.87 -33.43 18.46
CA LEU A 290 15.20 -32.00 18.47
C LEU A 290 16.11 -31.55 19.63
N PHE A 291 16.32 -32.42 20.63
CA PHE A 291 17.06 -32.08 21.85
C PHE A 291 18.36 -32.89 22.04
N LYS A 292 18.78 -33.68 21.04
CA LYS A 292 19.95 -34.58 21.15
C LYS A 292 21.24 -34.08 20.48
N SER A 293 21.30 -32.85 19.98
CA SER A 293 22.53 -32.32 19.35
C SER A 293 23.00 -31.01 19.99
N VAL A 294 23.48 -31.10 21.22
CA VAL A 294 24.51 -30.17 21.71
C VAL A 294 25.57 -31.00 22.44
N PRO A 295 26.65 -31.43 21.77
CA PRO A 295 27.78 -32.05 22.46
C PRO A 295 28.43 -31.02 23.37
N SER A 296 28.23 -31.19 24.67
CA SER A 296 29.01 -30.61 25.74
C SER A 296 30.36 -31.33 25.79
N ASP A 297 31.33 -30.82 25.06
CA ASP A 297 32.74 -31.15 25.27
C ASP A 297 33.39 -29.96 25.99
N VAL A 298 33.60 -30.13 27.30
CA VAL A 298 34.51 -29.34 28.11
C VAL A 298 35.21 -30.30 29.06
N GLY A 299 36.52 -30.45 28.89
CA GLY A 299 37.45 -30.46 30.02
C GLY A 299 38.51 -31.55 30.01
N SER A 300 39.73 -31.19 29.58
CA SER A 300 40.97 -31.32 30.37
C SER A 300 42.10 -30.54 29.71
#